data_AF-A0A9P3UVL1-F1
#
_entry.id   AF-A0A9P3UVL1-F1
#
_cell.length_a   1.000
_cell.length_b   1.000
_cell.length_c   1.000
_cell.angle_alpha   90.00
_cell.angle_beta   90.00
_cell.angle_gamma   90.00
#
_symmetry.space_group_name_H-M   'P 1'
#
loop_
_entity.id
_entity.type
_entity.pdbx_description
1 polymer ?
#
loop_
_entity_poly.entity_id
_entity_poly.type
_entity_poly.pdbx_seq_one_letter_code
_entity_poly.pdbx_strand_id
1 'polypeptide(L)'
;MIIDSKVIMHPPPPYASSSTGLPPFPGTSRPRLTLTSLPPHILLQIVYATFPQTPLPDQAKIERQRKTLYWLSVSLRLVDRTLYVACMHVLRSTHIPAYDALIRPPYTSDPFPLLAPPSSDTAPPPPSPYASQAPSAPEQKTSSPLNTLQRETATLDRFIALKVREDVWADESELHLEREEAYKDLFDLVQPRSRLEDLVRIYGVRDGVVCVGSPPASSFSSSAAAYAASASSSSKKSPPPPNTTKPRLHTSASASPLTTPTPAPALRTSPNSSSASLHRIPTTFTTKSTSASSFLSSLFSSRKRSPPTQNTVSPFPQANPKREITPIPFHLLSVSFSPRQVGLILHPAKRTIVSTPRTREERLEAAARRLVRELRAWLEEGG
;
A
#
# COMPACT_ATOMS: atom_id res chain seq x y z
N MET A 1 7.06 -65.56 -7.46
CA MET A 1 7.37 -65.20 -8.86
C MET A 1 8.65 -64.39 -8.83
N ILE A 2 9.76 -65.03 -9.18
CA ILE A 2 11.13 -64.50 -9.07
C ILE A 2 11.42 -63.81 -10.40
N ILE A 3 11.63 -62.50 -10.39
CA ILE A 3 11.96 -61.74 -11.60
C ILE A 3 13.48 -61.81 -11.76
N ASP A 4 13.91 -62.68 -12.66
CA ASP A 4 15.30 -62.88 -13.03
C ASP A 4 15.87 -61.56 -13.59
N SER A 5 16.81 -60.98 -12.84
CA SER A 5 17.46 -59.72 -13.14
C SER A 5 18.75 -60.00 -13.90
N LYS A 6 18.66 -60.14 -15.22
CA LYS A 6 19.82 -60.12 -16.12
C LYS A 6 19.54 -59.29 -17.36
N VAL A 7 19.34 -58.00 -17.17
CA VAL A 7 19.58 -57.02 -18.24
C VAL A 7 21.07 -56.71 -18.21
N ILE A 8 21.80 -57.32 -19.14
CA ILE A 8 23.22 -57.09 -19.37
C ILE A 8 23.33 -55.66 -19.93
N MET A 9 23.49 -54.68 -19.05
CA MET A 9 23.86 -53.31 -19.43
C MET A 9 25.28 -53.34 -19.98
N HIS A 10 25.41 -53.23 -21.29
CA HIS A 10 26.69 -52.91 -21.91
C HIS A 10 27.15 -51.53 -21.42
N PRO A 11 28.41 -51.36 -21.01
CA PRO A 11 28.91 -50.06 -20.58
C PRO A 11 28.83 -49.08 -21.76
N PRO A 12 28.43 -47.82 -21.51
CA PRO A 12 28.37 -46.83 -22.57
C PRO A 12 29.76 -46.68 -23.20
N PRO A 13 29.83 -46.54 -24.54
CA PRO A 13 31.10 -46.40 -25.23
C PRO A 13 31.89 -45.20 -24.68
N PRO A 14 33.22 -45.34 -24.53
CA PRO A 14 34.07 -44.27 -24.02
C PRO A 14 33.96 -43.05 -24.94
N TYR A 15 33.60 -41.91 -24.37
CA TYR A 15 33.54 -40.64 -25.09
C TYR A 15 34.93 -40.33 -25.65
N ALA A 16 35.10 -40.50 -26.96
CA ALA A 16 36.32 -40.10 -27.65
C ALA A 16 36.41 -38.57 -27.59
N SER A 17 37.42 -38.08 -26.86
CA SER A 17 37.83 -36.67 -26.79
C SER A 17 38.29 -36.18 -28.16
N SER A 18 37.32 -35.91 -29.04
CA SER A 18 37.55 -35.32 -30.35
C SER A 18 37.64 -33.81 -30.16
N SER A 19 38.86 -33.30 -30.00
CA SER A 19 39.20 -31.87 -29.95
C SER A 19 39.16 -31.20 -31.32
N THR A 20 38.24 -31.61 -32.20
CA THR A 20 38.02 -30.95 -33.49
C THR A 20 37.21 -29.69 -33.26
N GLY A 21 37.83 -28.55 -33.57
CA GLY A 21 37.38 -27.19 -33.29
C GLY A 21 35.87 -26.99 -33.36
N LEU A 22 35.31 -26.53 -32.24
CA LEU A 22 33.94 -26.05 -32.17
C LEU A 22 33.71 -25.01 -33.28
N PRO A 23 32.63 -25.13 -34.06
CA PRO A 23 32.29 -24.13 -35.06
C PRO A 23 32.21 -22.75 -34.40
N PRO A 24 32.63 -21.67 -35.08
CA PRO A 24 32.51 -20.31 -34.57
C PRO A 24 31.03 -19.91 -34.59
N PHE A 25 30.26 -20.44 -33.64
CA PHE A 25 28.92 -19.92 -33.38
C PHE A 25 29.11 -18.53 -32.77
N PRO A 26 28.60 -17.46 -33.41
CA PRO A 26 28.70 -16.13 -32.85
C PRO A 26 28.14 -16.17 -31.43
N GLY A 27 29.01 -15.90 -30.45
CA GLY A 27 28.75 -16.03 -29.02
C GLY A 27 27.79 -14.97 -28.50
N THR A 28 26.59 -14.89 -29.08
CA THR A 28 25.48 -14.17 -28.46
C THR A 28 25.13 -14.95 -27.21
N SER A 29 25.63 -14.49 -26.06
CA SER A 29 25.19 -14.94 -24.75
C SER A 29 23.68 -14.76 -24.70
N ARG A 30 22.94 -15.84 -24.94
CA ARG A 30 21.49 -15.79 -24.82
C ARG A 30 21.20 -15.51 -23.35
N PRO A 31 20.40 -14.48 -23.04
CA PRO A 31 20.05 -14.19 -21.66
C PRO A 31 19.40 -15.44 -21.07
N ARG A 32 19.89 -15.85 -19.90
CA ARG A 32 19.38 -17.02 -19.19
C ARG A 32 17.89 -16.80 -18.93
N LEU A 33 17.06 -17.69 -19.46
CA LEU A 33 15.61 -17.65 -19.24
C LEU A 33 15.32 -17.90 -17.75
N THR A 34 15.00 -16.85 -17.03
CA THR A 34 14.58 -16.87 -15.64
C THR A 34 13.06 -16.68 -15.56
N LEU A 35 12.43 -17.05 -14.44
CA LEU A 35 11.01 -16.75 -14.21
C LEU A 35 10.68 -15.26 -14.37
N THR A 36 11.64 -14.39 -14.08
CA THR A 36 11.53 -12.93 -14.25
C THR A 36 11.45 -12.47 -15.70
N SER A 37 11.85 -13.31 -16.66
CA SER A 37 11.76 -13.04 -18.09
C SER A 37 10.39 -13.39 -18.68
N LEU A 38 9.52 -14.04 -17.91
CA LEU A 38 8.19 -14.42 -18.39
C LEU A 38 7.26 -13.21 -18.50
N PRO A 39 6.42 -13.14 -19.54
CA PRO A 39 5.38 -12.11 -19.65
C PRO A 39 4.42 -12.12 -18.43
N PRO A 40 3.91 -10.96 -17.97
CA PRO A 40 3.06 -10.88 -16.79
C PRO A 40 1.79 -11.76 -16.85
N HIS A 41 1.19 -11.94 -18.04
CA HIS A 41 -0.01 -12.76 -18.20
C HIS A 41 0.28 -14.25 -17.98
N ILE A 42 1.47 -14.73 -18.34
CA ILE A 42 1.89 -16.12 -18.07
C ILE A 42 2.11 -16.33 -16.58
N LEU A 43 2.74 -15.36 -15.90
CA LEU A 43 2.91 -15.40 -14.44
C LEU A 43 1.56 -15.45 -13.72
N LEU A 44 0.59 -14.64 -14.14
CA LEU A 44 -0.77 -14.68 -13.60
C LEU A 44 -1.42 -16.05 -13.84
N GLN A 45 -1.30 -16.62 -15.04
CA GLN A 45 -1.83 -17.95 -15.35
C GLN A 45 -1.20 -19.04 -14.45
N ILE A 46 0.11 -18.98 -14.20
CA ILE A 46 0.79 -19.89 -13.27
C ILE A 46 0.20 -19.73 -11.86
N VAL A 47 0.01 -18.51 -11.37
CA VAL A 47 -0.61 -18.27 -10.06
C VAL A 47 -2.04 -18.81 -10.01
N TYR A 48 -2.86 -18.58 -11.03
CA TYR A 48 -4.22 -19.12 -11.10
C TYR A 48 -4.26 -20.65 -11.15
N ALA A 49 -3.26 -21.30 -11.76
CA ALA A 49 -3.15 -22.75 -11.79
C ALA A 49 -2.89 -23.37 -10.40
N THR A 50 -2.46 -22.58 -9.40
CA THR A 50 -2.28 -23.05 -8.01
C THR A 50 -3.60 -23.19 -7.24
N PHE A 51 -4.70 -22.63 -7.75
CA PHE A 51 -6.01 -22.72 -7.11
C PHE A 51 -6.64 -24.11 -7.32
N PRO A 52 -7.40 -24.62 -6.33
CA PRO A 52 -8.03 -25.94 -6.42
C PRO A 52 -9.04 -25.98 -7.58
N GLN A 53 -8.74 -26.77 -8.60
CA GLN A 53 -9.62 -26.97 -9.77
C GLN A 53 -10.67 -28.05 -9.50
N THR A 54 -10.30 -29.11 -8.78
CA THR A 54 -11.16 -30.28 -8.54
C THR A 54 -11.68 -30.35 -7.10
N PRO A 55 -12.97 -30.70 -6.91
CA PRO A 55 -13.50 -31.02 -5.59
C PRO A 55 -12.80 -32.30 -5.08
N LEU A 56 -12.31 -32.25 -3.84
CA LEU A 56 -11.75 -33.39 -3.12
C LEU A 56 -12.81 -33.78 -2.08
N PRO A 57 -13.11 -35.07 -1.89
CA PRO A 57 -14.19 -35.51 -1.02
C PRO A 57 -14.05 -35.04 0.43
N ASP A 58 -12.81 -34.95 0.92
CA ASP A 58 -12.54 -34.70 2.35
C ASP A 58 -12.38 -33.22 2.70
N GLN A 59 -12.32 -32.31 1.71
CA GLN A 59 -12.11 -30.89 1.98
C GLN A 59 -12.89 -29.97 1.04
N ALA A 60 -13.65 -29.06 1.66
CA ALA A 60 -14.40 -28.04 0.96
C ALA A 60 -13.47 -27.21 0.05
N LYS A 61 -13.92 -26.96 -1.18
CA LYS A 61 -13.16 -26.17 -2.17
C LYS A 61 -12.77 -24.79 -1.63
N ILE A 62 -13.63 -24.20 -0.81
CA ILE A 62 -13.44 -22.86 -0.22
C ILE A 62 -12.28 -22.81 0.78
N GLU A 63 -12.13 -23.82 1.64
CA GLU A 63 -11.03 -23.90 2.61
C GLU A 63 -9.69 -24.03 1.89
N ARG A 64 -9.62 -24.86 0.85
CA ARG A 64 -8.41 -24.99 0.03
C ARG A 64 -8.08 -23.68 -0.67
N GLN A 65 -9.08 -22.97 -1.19
CA GLN A 65 -8.88 -21.65 -1.77
C GLN A 65 -8.33 -20.64 -0.75
N ARG A 66 -8.86 -20.62 0.49
CA ARG A 66 -8.35 -19.76 1.58
C ARG A 66 -6.90 -20.10 1.93
N LYS A 67 -6.57 -21.39 2.04
CA LYS A 67 -5.18 -21.86 2.26
C LYS A 67 -4.24 -21.45 1.12
N THR A 68 -4.67 -21.55 -0.14
CA THR A 68 -3.89 -21.04 -1.29
C THR A 68 -3.66 -19.54 -1.17
N LEU A 69 -4.70 -18.73 -0.88
CA LEU A 69 -4.56 -17.27 -0.72
C LEU A 69 -3.61 -16.90 0.43
N TYR A 70 -3.71 -17.60 1.56
CA TYR A 70 -2.78 -17.44 2.67
C TYR A 70 -1.34 -17.76 2.25
N TRP A 71 -1.11 -18.89 1.57
CA TRP A 71 0.20 -19.26 1.04
C TRP A 71 0.77 -18.23 0.05
N LEU A 72 -0.06 -17.65 -0.84
CA LEU A 72 0.36 -16.55 -1.70
C LEU A 72 0.85 -15.35 -0.89
N SER A 73 0.17 -15.04 0.22
CA SER A 73 0.48 -13.93 1.13
C SER A 73 1.74 -14.18 1.98
N VAL A 74 2.00 -15.39 2.46
CA VAL A 74 3.14 -15.62 3.39
C VAL A 74 4.37 -16.23 2.72
N SER A 75 4.22 -16.79 1.51
CA SER A 75 5.30 -17.53 0.86
C SER A 75 5.55 -17.04 -0.58
N LEU A 76 4.64 -17.30 -1.53
CA LEU A 76 4.97 -17.14 -2.96
C LEU A 76 5.36 -15.70 -3.33
N ARG A 77 4.70 -14.70 -2.73
CA ARG A 77 5.02 -13.28 -3.00
C ARG A 77 6.42 -12.86 -2.55
N LEU A 78 7.11 -13.63 -1.70
CA LEU A 78 8.44 -13.31 -1.17
C LEU A 78 9.58 -13.86 -2.04
N VAL A 79 9.27 -14.70 -3.04
CA VAL A 79 10.28 -15.39 -3.87
C VAL A 79 10.97 -14.44 -4.86
N ASP A 80 10.20 -13.61 -5.56
CA ASP A 80 10.71 -12.66 -6.54
C ASP A 80 9.73 -11.48 -6.72
N ARG A 81 10.25 -10.34 -7.20
CA ARG A 81 9.45 -9.13 -7.47
C ARG A 81 8.33 -9.35 -8.49
N THR A 82 8.57 -10.10 -9.56
CA THR A 82 7.55 -10.35 -10.59
C THR A 82 6.40 -11.20 -10.04
N LEU A 83 6.74 -12.22 -9.23
CA LEU A 83 5.78 -13.03 -8.48
C LEU A 83 5.05 -12.20 -7.42
N TYR A 84 5.72 -11.28 -6.73
CA TYR A 84 5.05 -10.34 -5.82
C TYR A 84 3.93 -9.60 -6.54
N VAL A 85 4.19 -9.03 -7.72
CA VAL A 85 3.18 -8.27 -8.48
C VAL A 85 2.02 -9.16 -8.89
N ALA A 86 2.29 -10.36 -9.42
CA ALA A 86 1.25 -11.31 -9.81
C ALA A 86 0.41 -11.80 -8.62
N CYS A 87 1.06 -12.17 -7.50
CA CYS A 87 0.38 -12.60 -6.28
C CYS A 87 -0.48 -11.48 -5.70
N MET A 88 0.07 -10.27 -5.58
CA MET A 88 -0.66 -9.12 -5.05
C MET A 88 -1.83 -8.74 -5.95
N HIS A 89 -1.72 -8.88 -7.28
CA HIS A 89 -2.85 -8.67 -8.19
C HIS A 89 -4.02 -9.61 -7.87
N VAL A 90 -3.77 -10.91 -7.72
CA VAL A 90 -4.80 -11.89 -7.36
C VAL A 90 -5.37 -11.62 -5.96
N LEU A 91 -4.50 -11.36 -4.98
CA LEU A 91 -4.91 -11.05 -3.61
C LEU A 91 -5.79 -9.80 -3.53
N ARG A 92 -5.38 -8.71 -4.18
CA ARG A 92 -6.11 -7.43 -4.19
C ARG A 92 -7.45 -7.57 -4.91
N SER A 93 -7.48 -8.12 -6.13
CA SER A 93 -8.73 -8.33 -6.87
C SER A 93 -9.75 -9.20 -6.12
N THR A 94 -9.28 -10.21 -5.37
CA THR A 94 -10.15 -11.08 -4.56
C THR A 94 -10.76 -10.35 -3.36
N HIS A 95 -9.99 -9.45 -2.71
CA HIS A 95 -10.38 -8.86 -1.43
C HIS A 95 -10.91 -7.42 -1.51
N ILE A 96 -10.79 -6.74 -2.66
CA ILE A 96 -11.34 -5.38 -2.86
C ILE A 96 -12.81 -5.28 -2.45
N PRO A 97 -13.73 -6.16 -2.89
CA PRO A 97 -15.15 -6.02 -2.53
C PRO A 97 -15.40 -6.10 -1.02
N ALA A 98 -14.65 -6.97 -0.31
CA ALA A 98 -14.74 -7.11 1.13
C ALA A 98 -14.14 -5.89 1.86
N TYR A 99 -13.08 -5.30 1.32
CA TYR A 99 -12.49 -4.07 1.83
C TYR A 99 -13.46 -2.89 1.69
N ASP A 100 -14.08 -2.71 0.52
CA ASP A 100 -15.04 -1.65 0.23
C ASP A 100 -16.28 -1.72 1.12
N ALA A 101 -16.75 -2.93 1.42
CA ALA A 101 -17.90 -3.14 2.31
C ALA A 101 -17.65 -2.68 3.77
N LEU A 102 -16.39 -2.60 4.20
CA LEU A 102 -16.01 -2.21 5.57
C LEU A 102 -15.72 -0.71 5.69
N ILE A 103 -15.72 0.02 4.57
CA ILE A 103 -15.41 1.45 4.56
C ILE A 103 -16.62 2.21 5.09
N ARG A 104 -16.40 2.93 6.17
CA ARG A 104 -17.46 3.64 6.89
C ARG A 104 -17.81 4.94 6.15
N PRO A 105 -19.09 5.19 5.82
CA PRO A 105 -19.53 6.52 5.44
C PRO A 105 -19.17 7.53 6.53
N PRO A 106 -18.72 8.76 6.20
CA PRO A 106 -18.67 9.38 4.87
C PRO A 106 -17.33 9.19 4.15
N TYR A 107 -16.48 8.27 4.59
CA TYR A 107 -15.17 8.05 3.99
C TYR A 107 -15.30 7.44 2.61
N THR A 108 -14.37 7.84 1.75
CA THR A 108 -14.21 7.29 0.41
C THR A 108 -12.99 6.38 0.39
N SER A 109 -12.92 5.56 -0.65
CA SER A 109 -11.78 4.71 -0.91
C SER A 109 -11.49 4.70 -2.38
N ASP A 110 -10.21 4.65 -2.70
CA ASP A 110 -9.74 4.33 -4.04
C ASP A 110 -8.30 3.84 -3.86
N PRO A 111 -8.10 2.53 -3.63
CA PRO A 111 -6.79 1.92 -3.36
C PRO A 111 -5.95 1.71 -4.64
N PHE A 112 -6.50 2.04 -5.82
CA PHE A 112 -5.82 2.00 -7.13
C PHE A 112 -6.37 3.12 -8.04
N PRO A 113 -5.75 4.31 -8.10
CA PRO A 113 -6.20 5.42 -8.90
C PRO A 113 -5.85 5.06 -10.32
N LEU A 114 -6.82 4.49 -11.01
CA LEU A 114 -6.76 4.24 -12.45
C LEU A 114 -6.57 5.54 -13.26
N LEU A 115 -6.64 6.69 -12.59
CA LEU A 115 -6.63 8.04 -13.15
C LEU A 115 -5.44 8.89 -12.70
N ALA A 116 -4.37 8.31 -12.12
CA ALA A 116 -3.17 9.10 -11.92
C ALA A 116 -2.71 9.60 -13.31
N PRO A 117 -2.72 10.93 -13.56
CA PRO A 117 -2.33 11.44 -14.87
C PRO A 117 -0.94 10.90 -15.19
N PRO A 118 -0.72 10.34 -16.40
CA PRO A 118 0.62 9.91 -16.78
C PRO A 118 1.52 11.12 -16.59
N SER A 119 2.56 10.97 -15.77
CA SER A 119 3.53 12.02 -15.46
C SER A 119 3.96 12.65 -16.78
N SER A 120 3.49 13.86 -17.06
CA SER A 120 3.66 14.54 -18.34
C SER A 120 5.09 15.03 -18.58
N ASP A 121 6.06 14.56 -17.78
CA ASP A 121 7.48 14.93 -17.88
C ASP A 121 8.23 14.19 -19.00
N THR A 122 7.57 13.30 -19.74
CA THR A 122 8.14 12.84 -21.02
C THR A 122 7.55 13.70 -22.13
N ALA A 123 8.14 14.87 -22.34
CA ALA A 123 8.00 15.57 -23.61
C ALA A 123 8.32 14.56 -24.73
N PRO A 124 7.44 14.38 -25.74
CA PRO A 124 7.74 13.51 -26.85
C PRO A 124 9.06 13.98 -27.46
N PRO A 125 10.07 13.10 -27.63
CA PRO A 125 11.30 13.50 -28.30
C PRO A 125 10.93 14.05 -29.68
N PRO A 126 11.54 15.17 -30.12
CA PRO A 126 11.26 15.70 -31.44
C PRO A 126 11.47 14.59 -32.48
N PRO A 127 10.60 14.46 -33.49
CA PRO A 127 10.75 13.46 -34.53
C PRO A 127 12.06 13.75 -35.29
N SER A 128 13.12 13.01 -34.97
CA SER A 128 14.39 13.07 -35.71
C SER A 128 14.33 12.05 -36.84
N PRO A 129 14.35 12.48 -38.12
CA PRO A 129 14.22 11.58 -39.27
C PRO A 129 15.51 10.82 -39.66
N TYR A 130 16.62 10.90 -38.89
CA TYR A 130 17.91 10.32 -39.30
C TYR A 130 18.72 9.65 -38.17
N ALA A 131 18.09 8.87 -37.28
CA ALA A 131 18.82 8.09 -36.28
C ALA A 131 18.71 6.57 -36.56
N SER A 132 19.63 6.05 -37.38
CA SER A 132 20.00 4.64 -37.37
C SER A 132 20.78 4.37 -36.07
N GLN A 133 20.09 3.99 -35.00
CA GLN A 133 20.72 3.66 -33.72
C GLN A 133 20.45 2.22 -33.29
N ALA A 134 21.56 1.58 -32.95
CA ALA A 134 21.68 0.37 -32.16
C ALA A 134 20.85 0.46 -30.84
N PRO A 135 20.47 -0.68 -30.25
CA PRO A 135 19.66 -0.72 -29.04
C PRO A 135 20.49 -0.37 -27.80
N SER A 136 20.85 0.90 -27.62
CA SER A 136 21.23 1.41 -26.31
C SER A 136 19.96 1.63 -25.49
N ALA A 137 19.58 0.59 -24.74
CA ALA A 137 18.48 0.64 -23.80
C ALA A 137 18.67 1.84 -22.86
N PRO A 138 17.76 2.82 -22.82
CA PRO A 138 17.77 3.79 -21.75
C PRO A 138 17.51 3.03 -20.45
N GLU A 139 18.48 3.07 -19.54
CA GLU A 139 18.28 2.73 -18.14
C GLU A 139 17.21 3.68 -17.59
N GLN A 140 15.94 3.35 -17.82
CA GLN A 140 14.85 3.81 -16.99
C GLN A 140 15.22 3.33 -15.59
N LYS A 141 15.77 4.24 -14.79
CA LYS A 141 15.92 4.06 -13.34
C LYS A 141 14.52 3.74 -12.86
N THR A 142 14.26 2.46 -12.71
CA THR A 142 12.95 1.91 -12.36
C THR A 142 12.67 2.37 -10.95
N SER A 143 12.12 3.58 -10.81
CA SER A 143 11.54 4.05 -9.56
C SER A 143 10.62 2.94 -9.12
N SER A 144 11.04 2.23 -8.08
CA SER A 144 10.48 0.96 -7.69
C SER A 144 8.94 1.03 -7.74
N PRO A 145 8.23 0.28 -8.61
CA PRO A 145 6.76 0.21 -8.61
C PRO A 145 6.14 -0.24 -7.28
N LEU A 146 6.96 -0.49 -6.25
CA LEU A 146 6.58 -0.88 -4.90
C LEU A 146 6.70 0.26 -3.88
N ASN A 147 7.30 1.40 -4.23
CA ASN A 147 7.02 2.64 -3.50
C ASN A 147 5.70 3.15 -4.06
N THR A 148 4.61 2.47 -3.68
CA THR A 148 3.28 2.97 -3.97
C THR A 148 3.19 4.30 -3.24
N LEU A 149 3.37 5.39 -3.98
CA LEU A 149 3.06 6.76 -3.56
C LEU A 149 1.66 6.83 -2.95
N GLN A 150 0.83 5.87 -3.32
CA GLN A 150 -0.45 5.61 -2.74
C GLN A 150 -0.37 4.81 -1.44
N ARG A 151 -0.75 5.46 -0.35
CA ARG A 151 -0.69 4.92 1.01
C ARG A 151 -1.89 4.05 1.34
N GLU A 152 -3.04 4.33 0.74
CA GLU A 152 -4.23 3.48 0.90
C GLU A 152 -3.99 2.06 0.38
N THR A 153 -3.22 1.89 -0.71
CA THR A 153 -2.85 0.55 -1.21
C THR A 153 -2.12 -0.27 -0.15
N ALA A 154 -1.24 0.34 0.64
CA ALA A 154 -0.56 -0.34 1.75
C ALA A 154 -1.53 -0.69 2.89
N THR A 155 -2.61 0.07 3.06
CA THR A 155 -3.68 -0.26 4.02
C THR A 155 -4.48 -1.46 3.55
N LEU A 156 -4.84 -1.51 2.26
CA LEU A 156 -5.46 -2.69 1.65
C LEU A 156 -4.56 -3.93 1.79
N ASP A 157 -3.26 -3.80 1.57
CA ASP A 157 -2.33 -4.92 1.72
C ASP A 157 -2.26 -5.44 3.17
N ARG A 158 -2.38 -4.55 4.17
CA ARG A 158 -2.52 -4.94 5.59
C ARG A 158 -3.85 -5.63 5.86
N PHE A 159 -4.95 -5.12 5.31
CA PHE A 159 -6.26 -5.77 5.38
C PHE A 159 -6.20 -7.19 4.84
N ILE A 160 -5.64 -7.36 3.64
CA ILE A 160 -5.48 -8.68 3.00
C ILE A 160 -4.70 -9.62 3.91
N ALA A 161 -3.56 -9.17 4.45
CA ALA A 161 -2.73 -10.00 5.32
C ALA A 161 -3.45 -10.45 6.59
N LEU A 162 -4.28 -9.58 7.19
CA LEU A 162 -5.15 -9.95 8.31
C LEU A 162 -6.25 -10.92 7.85
N LYS A 163 -6.96 -10.59 6.77
CA LYS A 163 -8.13 -11.35 6.31
C LYS A 163 -7.79 -12.79 5.92
N VAL A 164 -6.77 -12.99 5.10
CA VAL A 164 -6.37 -14.35 4.68
C VAL A 164 -5.89 -15.21 5.84
N ARG A 165 -5.34 -14.59 6.90
CA ARG A 165 -4.92 -15.29 8.11
C ARG A 165 -6.11 -15.69 8.97
N GLU A 166 -7.01 -14.74 9.24
CA GLU A 166 -8.23 -15.00 10.02
C GLU A 166 -9.11 -16.06 9.34
N ASP A 167 -9.23 -16.02 8.00
CA ASP A 167 -9.99 -17.01 7.24
C ASP A 167 -9.42 -18.44 7.39
N VAL A 168 -8.09 -18.60 7.34
CA VAL A 168 -7.47 -19.92 7.53
C VAL A 168 -7.59 -20.40 8.98
N TRP A 169 -7.48 -19.50 9.95
CA TRP A 169 -7.62 -19.85 11.37
C TRP A 169 -9.05 -20.23 11.75
N ALA A 170 -10.05 -19.58 11.17
CA ALA A 170 -11.44 -19.96 11.31
C ALA A 170 -11.70 -21.38 10.75
N ASP A 171 -11.03 -21.75 9.65
CA ASP A 171 -11.13 -23.10 9.08
C ASP A 171 -10.39 -24.16 9.93
N GLU A 172 -9.28 -23.81 10.58
CA GLU A 172 -8.44 -24.76 11.35
C GLU A 172 -8.89 -24.95 12.80
N SER A 173 -9.60 -24.00 13.38
CA SER A 173 -10.01 -24.01 14.78
C SER A 173 -11.41 -23.47 14.96
N GLU A 174 -12.35 -24.34 15.35
CA GLU A 174 -13.72 -23.95 15.73
C GLU A 174 -13.75 -23.00 16.95
N LEU A 175 -12.69 -22.99 17.76
CA LEU A 175 -12.54 -22.10 18.92
C LEU A 175 -11.91 -20.75 18.57
N HIS A 176 -11.64 -20.48 17.29
CA HIS A 176 -11.02 -19.22 16.89
C HIS A 176 -12.03 -18.06 17.06
N LEU A 177 -11.68 -17.10 17.91
CA LEU A 177 -12.43 -15.85 18.07
C LEU A 177 -11.86 -14.81 17.11
N GLU A 178 -12.69 -14.34 16.19
CA GLU A 178 -12.29 -13.31 15.22
C GLU A 178 -11.82 -12.04 15.93
N ARG A 179 -10.68 -11.50 15.49
CA ARG A 179 -10.14 -10.24 16.03
C ARG A 179 -10.77 -9.04 15.36
N GLU A 180 -12.04 -8.78 15.69
CA GLU A 180 -12.79 -7.65 15.14
C GLU A 180 -12.12 -6.29 15.42
N GLU A 181 -11.36 -6.18 16.51
CA GLU A 181 -10.67 -4.94 16.89
C GLU A 181 -9.61 -4.54 15.86
N ALA A 182 -8.92 -5.51 15.25
CA ALA A 182 -7.89 -5.23 14.25
C ALA A 182 -8.49 -4.59 12.99
N TYR A 183 -9.68 -5.03 12.58
CA TYR A 183 -10.42 -4.41 11.48
C TYR A 183 -10.92 -3.02 11.88
N LYS A 184 -11.45 -2.89 13.11
CA LYS A 184 -11.93 -1.60 13.62
C LYS A 184 -10.84 -0.54 13.58
N ASP A 185 -9.64 -0.82 14.09
CA ASP A 185 -8.51 0.12 14.06
C ASP A 185 -8.10 0.47 12.62
N LEU A 186 -8.14 -0.52 11.72
CA LEU A 186 -7.79 -0.32 10.32
C LEU A 186 -8.77 0.65 9.64
N PHE A 187 -10.08 0.49 9.83
CA PHE A 187 -11.10 1.31 9.16
C PHE A 187 -11.47 2.59 9.89
N ASP A 188 -11.24 2.68 11.21
CA ASP A 188 -11.49 3.91 11.97
C ASP A 188 -10.33 4.92 11.90
N LEU A 189 -9.10 4.43 11.74
CA LEU A 189 -7.90 5.27 11.80
C LEU A 189 -7.00 5.13 10.57
N VAL A 190 -6.57 3.91 10.23
CA VAL A 190 -5.50 3.71 9.23
C VAL A 190 -5.97 4.03 7.81
N GLN A 191 -7.14 3.54 7.42
CA GLN A 191 -7.74 3.76 6.11
C GLN A 191 -8.06 5.24 5.87
N PRO A 192 -8.83 5.94 6.71
CA PRO A 192 -9.17 7.33 6.44
C PRO A 192 -7.95 8.24 6.48
N ARG A 193 -6.95 7.94 7.34
CA ARG A 193 -5.67 8.63 7.32
C ARG A 193 -4.93 8.44 5.99
N SER A 194 -4.77 7.19 5.55
CA SER A 194 -4.02 6.89 4.33
C SER A 194 -4.71 7.47 3.08
N ARG A 195 -6.05 7.38 3.03
CA ARG A 195 -6.84 8.03 1.97
C ARG A 195 -6.67 9.54 2.00
N LEU A 196 -6.68 10.17 3.18
CA LEU A 196 -6.48 11.60 3.32
C LEU A 196 -5.08 12.03 2.84
N GLU A 197 -4.05 11.24 3.13
CA GLU A 197 -2.69 11.47 2.61
C GLU A 197 -2.65 11.40 1.07
N ASP A 198 -3.34 10.43 0.46
CA ASP A 198 -3.45 10.32 -1.00
C ASP A 198 -4.22 11.49 -1.63
N LEU A 199 -5.30 11.96 -0.98
CA LEU A 199 -6.04 13.13 -1.42
C LEU A 199 -5.22 14.43 -1.30
N VAL A 200 -4.45 14.59 -0.23
CA VAL A 200 -3.51 15.72 -0.07
C VAL A 200 -2.47 15.70 -1.18
N ARG A 201 -1.95 14.53 -1.56
CA ARG A 201 -1.06 14.40 -2.73
C ARG A 201 -1.74 14.90 -4.00
N ILE A 202 -2.95 14.40 -4.30
CA ILE A 202 -3.67 14.73 -5.53
C ILE A 202 -3.96 16.23 -5.62
N TYR A 203 -4.55 16.81 -4.56
CA TYR A 203 -4.88 18.23 -4.55
C TYR A 203 -3.63 19.11 -4.45
N GLY A 204 -2.63 18.70 -3.67
CA GLY A 204 -1.39 19.46 -3.48
C GLY A 204 -0.53 19.52 -4.74
N VAL A 205 -0.46 18.43 -5.51
CA VAL A 205 0.22 18.41 -6.82
C VAL A 205 -0.50 19.32 -7.80
N ARG A 206 -1.83 19.24 -7.86
CA ARG A 206 -2.64 20.10 -8.72
C ARG A 206 -2.47 21.59 -8.40
N ASP A 207 -2.35 21.92 -7.12
CA ASP A 207 -2.20 23.31 -6.65
C ASP A 207 -0.74 23.78 -6.64
N GLY A 208 0.22 22.92 -7.04
CA GLY A 208 1.64 23.24 -7.14
C GLY A 208 2.37 23.38 -5.79
N VAL A 209 1.77 22.91 -4.69
CA VAL A 209 2.35 22.98 -3.34
C VAL A 209 3.02 21.68 -2.89
N VAL A 210 2.73 20.57 -3.58
CA VAL A 210 3.35 19.26 -3.36
C VAL A 210 3.98 18.76 -4.66
N CYS A 211 5.16 18.16 -4.59
CA CYS A 211 5.78 17.49 -5.73
C CYS A 211 5.96 15.98 -5.50
N VAL A 212 5.91 15.20 -6.58
CA VAL A 212 6.05 13.75 -6.58
C VAL A 212 7.31 13.41 -7.36
N GLY A 213 8.43 13.26 -6.66
CA GLY A 213 9.72 12.98 -7.29
C GLY A 213 10.88 13.48 -6.45
N SER A 214 12.09 13.17 -6.92
CA SER A 214 13.26 13.89 -6.42
C SER A 214 13.19 15.30 -7.00
N PRO A 215 13.24 16.36 -6.17
CA PRO A 215 13.34 17.70 -6.72
C PRO A 215 14.57 17.80 -7.64
N PRO A 216 14.49 18.58 -8.73
CA PRO A 216 15.66 18.82 -9.57
C PRO A 216 16.76 19.40 -8.67
N ALA A 217 17.94 18.77 -8.68
CA ALA A 217 19.05 19.11 -7.78
C ALA A 217 19.52 20.58 -7.89
N SER A 218 19.06 21.31 -8.90
CA SER A 218 19.42 22.70 -9.17
C SER A 218 18.67 23.76 -8.33
N SER A 219 17.56 23.43 -7.65
CA SER A 219 16.73 24.46 -6.98
C SER A 219 16.85 24.53 -5.45
N PHE A 220 17.61 23.66 -4.78
CA PHE A 220 17.71 23.63 -3.30
C PHE A 220 19.00 24.23 -2.73
N SER A 221 19.80 24.93 -3.54
CA SER A 221 21.14 25.39 -3.14
C SER A 221 21.18 26.56 -2.12
N SER A 222 20.05 27.11 -1.65
CA SER A 222 20.11 28.41 -0.92
C SER A 222 19.35 28.50 0.40
N SER A 223 18.35 27.65 0.69
CA SER A 223 17.47 27.85 1.87
C SER A 223 17.45 26.70 2.88
N ALA A 224 17.75 25.45 2.48
CA ALA A 224 17.73 24.31 3.42
C ALA A 224 18.90 24.33 4.44
N ALA A 225 20.02 25.00 4.13
CA ALA A 225 21.14 25.14 5.06
C ALA A 225 20.80 26.03 6.27
N ALA A 226 19.84 26.95 6.15
CA ALA A 226 19.47 27.86 7.22
C ALA A 226 18.67 27.17 8.35
N TYR A 227 17.85 26.17 8.03
CA TYR A 227 17.04 25.44 9.02
C TYR A 227 17.80 24.29 9.71
N ALA A 228 18.86 23.75 9.09
CA ALA A 228 19.72 22.74 9.71
C ALA A 228 20.73 23.33 10.70
N ALA A 229 21.12 24.60 10.53
CA ALA A 229 22.12 25.26 11.36
C ALA A 229 21.58 25.75 12.74
N SER A 230 20.26 25.78 12.95
CA SER A 230 19.66 26.30 14.19
C SER A 230 19.46 25.22 15.28
N ALA A 231 19.72 23.95 14.99
CA ALA A 231 19.47 22.83 15.92
C ALA A 231 20.72 22.32 16.66
N SER A 232 21.88 22.98 16.50
CA SER A 232 23.17 22.53 17.04
C SER A 232 23.83 23.57 17.95
N SER A 233 23.18 23.92 19.06
CA SER A 233 23.84 24.62 20.18
C SER A 233 23.18 24.34 21.53
N SER A 234 23.26 23.10 21.99
CA SER A 234 23.05 22.77 23.41
C SER A 234 23.97 21.61 23.81
N SER A 235 25.22 21.96 24.08
CA SER A 235 26.25 21.09 24.61
C SER A 235 26.13 20.92 26.13
N LYS A 236 26.51 19.72 26.61
CA LYS A 236 26.98 19.34 27.97
C LYS A 236 25.96 18.82 28.99
N LYS A 237 25.86 17.48 29.09
CA LYS A 237 26.37 16.70 30.25
C LYS A 237 26.21 15.20 29.97
N SER A 238 27.33 14.52 29.77
CA SER A 238 27.44 13.06 29.63
C SER A 238 27.43 12.38 31.01
N PRO A 239 26.61 11.35 31.24
CA PRO A 239 26.75 10.45 32.40
C PRO A 239 27.79 9.33 32.13
N PRO A 240 28.39 8.75 33.18
CA PRO A 240 29.42 7.71 33.06
C PRO A 240 28.84 6.35 32.63
N PRO A 241 29.67 5.45 32.07
CA PRO A 241 29.23 4.15 31.55
C PRO A 241 28.89 3.15 32.68
N PRO A 242 27.90 2.26 32.48
CA PRO A 242 27.61 1.19 33.42
C PRO A 242 28.60 0.02 33.28
N ASN A 243 29.03 -0.49 34.43
CA ASN A 243 29.89 -1.66 34.59
C ASN A 243 29.32 -2.90 33.88
N THR A 244 30.18 -3.54 33.09
CA THR A 244 29.98 -4.88 32.53
C THR A 244 30.22 -5.94 33.60
N THR A 245 29.15 -6.47 34.19
CA THR A 245 29.21 -7.68 35.03
C THR A 245 28.67 -8.87 34.21
N LYS A 246 29.57 -9.80 33.88
CA LYS A 246 29.27 -11.05 33.17
C LYS A 246 28.35 -11.96 34.01
N PRO A 247 27.21 -12.44 33.50
CA PRO A 247 26.52 -13.57 34.12
C PRO A 247 27.14 -14.90 33.65
N ARG A 248 27.59 -15.68 34.64
CA ARG A 248 28.16 -17.02 34.53
C ARG A 248 27.02 -18.02 34.26
N LEU A 249 27.06 -18.69 33.11
CA LEU A 249 26.18 -19.80 32.78
C LEU A 249 26.51 -21.00 33.67
N HIS A 250 25.56 -21.42 34.50
CA HIS A 250 25.56 -22.73 35.14
C HIS A 250 24.66 -23.65 34.32
N THR A 251 25.28 -24.48 33.49
CA THR A 251 24.70 -25.69 32.90
C THR A 251 24.56 -26.75 33.99
N SER A 252 23.35 -27.00 34.46
CA SER A 252 22.98 -28.21 35.20
C SER A 252 22.09 -29.08 34.32
N ALA A 253 22.67 -30.16 33.82
CA ALA A 253 21.95 -31.27 33.22
C ALA A 253 21.10 -31.96 34.30
N SER A 254 19.81 -32.17 34.02
CA SER A 254 18.99 -33.13 34.74
C SER A 254 18.29 -34.01 33.72
N ALA A 255 18.76 -35.25 33.66
CA ALA A 255 18.19 -36.35 32.89
C ALA A 255 17.17 -37.08 33.78
N SER A 256 16.02 -37.45 33.24
CA SER A 256 15.10 -38.47 33.77
C SER A 256 13.88 -38.66 32.84
N PRO A 257 13.18 -39.81 32.88
CA PRO A 257 13.24 -40.75 31.77
C PRO A 257 11.89 -41.13 31.14
N LEU A 258 12.05 -41.80 30.01
CA LEU A 258 11.18 -42.73 29.29
C LEU A 258 10.09 -43.43 30.12
N THR A 259 8.82 -43.27 29.71
CA THR A 259 7.75 -44.26 29.91
C THR A 259 6.66 -44.12 28.85
N THR A 260 6.61 -45.10 27.96
CA THR A 260 5.44 -45.66 27.24
C THR A 260 5.19 -47.06 27.83
N PRO A 261 4.04 -47.78 27.65
CA PRO A 261 3.02 -47.65 26.57
C PRO A 261 1.52 -47.99 26.94
N THR A 262 0.61 -47.72 25.97
CA THR A 262 -0.66 -48.46 25.61
C THR A 262 -1.85 -48.63 26.60
N PRO A 263 -3.07 -49.07 26.16
CA PRO A 263 -3.83 -48.88 24.90
C PRO A 263 -5.31 -48.41 25.11
N ALA A 264 -6.02 -48.18 23.99
CA ALA A 264 -7.48 -47.98 23.82
C ALA A 264 -8.33 -49.20 24.32
N PRO A 265 -9.71 -49.26 24.31
CA PRO A 265 -10.67 -48.63 23.37
C PRO A 265 -12.06 -48.20 23.96
N ALA A 266 -12.92 -47.55 23.15
CA ALA A 266 -14.35 -47.89 23.04
C ALA A 266 -15.11 -46.99 22.05
N LEU A 267 -15.89 -47.65 21.20
CA LEU A 267 -16.87 -47.14 20.26
C LEU A 267 -18.01 -46.37 20.96
N ARG A 268 -18.49 -45.30 20.32
CA ARG A 268 -19.90 -44.88 20.40
C ARG A 268 -20.37 -44.35 19.06
N THR A 269 -21.07 -45.22 18.35
CA THR A 269 -22.08 -44.91 17.34
C THR A 269 -23.24 -44.15 17.98
N SER A 270 -23.75 -43.10 17.33
CA SER A 270 -25.18 -42.79 17.28
C SER A 270 -25.51 -41.80 16.16
N PRO A 271 -26.74 -41.83 15.62
CA PRO A 271 -27.06 -41.31 14.30
C PRO A 271 -28.03 -40.11 14.34
N ASN A 272 -28.26 -39.56 13.14
CA ASN A 272 -29.56 -39.03 12.69
C ASN A 272 -30.07 -37.71 13.29
N SER A 273 -30.07 -36.64 12.48
CA SER A 273 -31.22 -35.73 12.31
C SER A 273 -30.90 -34.74 11.18
N SER A 274 -31.54 -34.86 10.03
CA SER A 274 -32.81 -34.23 9.67
C SER A 274 -32.62 -32.85 9.05
N SER A 275 -32.76 -32.87 7.72
CA SER A 275 -33.26 -31.82 6.84
C SER A 275 -34.25 -30.81 7.44
N ALA A 276 -33.97 -29.53 7.21
CA ALA A 276 -34.92 -28.42 7.01
C ALA A 276 -34.11 -27.31 6.31
N SER A 277 -34.27 -26.94 5.04
CA SER A 277 -35.43 -26.49 4.26
C SER A 277 -36.26 -25.41 4.95
N LEU A 278 -36.49 -24.31 4.20
CA LEU A 278 -37.26 -23.09 4.52
C LEU A 278 -36.44 -22.01 5.25
N HIS A 279 -36.48 -20.71 4.94
CA HIS A 279 -37.38 -19.93 4.10
C HIS A 279 -36.64 -18.68 3.59
N ARG A 280 -36.76 -18.44 2.29
CA ARG A 280 -36.57 -17.14 1.65
C ARG A 280 -37.61 -16.17 2.18
N ILE A 281 -37.19 -14.99 2.67
CA ILE A 281 -38.08 -13.82 2.84
C ILE A 281 -37.39 -12.61 2.19
N PRO A 282 -38.06 -11.91 1.26
CA PRO A 282 -37.60 -10.65 0.71
C PRO A 282 -38.07 -9.49 1.60
N THR A 283 -37.17 -8.64 2.07
CA THR A 283 -37.54 -7.35 2.66
C THR A 283 -37.45 -6.25 1.61
N THR A 284 -38.58 -6.04 0.94
CA THR A 284 -38.91 -4.76 0.32
C THR A 284 -39.12 -3.74 1.43
N PHE A 285 -38.25 -2.74 1.57
CA PHE A 285 -38.60 -1.52 2.28
C PHE A 285 -38.81 -0.35 1.32
N THR A 286 -40.08 0.00 1.30
CA THR A 286 -40.78 1.12 0.71
C THR A 286 -40.16 2.50 1.00
N THR A 287 -40.28 3.33 -0.01
CA THR A 287 -40.01 4.76 -0.09
C THR A 287 -40.92 5.61 0.80
N LYS A 288 -40.35 6.56 1.53
CA LYS A 288 -41.00 7.81 1.99
C LYS A 288 -39.98 8.92 1.70
N SER A 289 -40.12 9.77 0.68
CA SER A 289 -41.13 10.83 0.48
C SER A 289 -41.47 11.56 1.77
N THR A 290 -40.75 12.65 2.05
CA THR A 290 -41.31 13.82 2.72
C THR A 290 -40.43 15.06 2.54
N SER A 291 -41.10 16.08 2.00
CA SER A 291 -40.97 17.51 2.31
C SER A 291 -39.68 18.25 1.98
N ALA A 292 -39.80 18.99 0.88
CA ALA A 292 -39.25 20.33 0.72
C ALA A 292 -39.52 21.20 1.96
N SER A 293 -38.49 21.90 2.42
CA SER A 293 -38.64 23.14 3.18
C SER A 293 -37.64 24.16 2.65
N SER A 294 -38.14 24.98 1.74
CA SER A 294 -37.64 26.32 1.48
C SER A 294 -37.79 27.17 2.74
N PHE A 295 -36.67 27.63 3.29
CA PHE A 295 -36.66 28.77 4.21
C PHE A 295 -35.82 29.90 3.60
N LEU A 296 -36.56 30.88 3.09
CA LEU A 296 -36.12 32.25 2.89
C LEU A 296 -35.96 32.92 4.25
N SER A 297 -34.85 33.62 4.47
CA SER A 297 -34.82 34.80 5.33
C SER A 297 -33.64 35.70 4.97
N SER A 298 -33.93 36.61 4.04
CA SER A 298 -33.32 37.92 3.91
C SER A 298 -33.50 38.73 5.20
N LEU A 299 -32.43 39.27 5.78
CA LEU A 299 -32.50 40.34 6.77
C LEU A 299 -31.42 41.41 6.47
N PHE A 300 -31.92 42.49 5.88
CA PHE A 300 -31.49 43.88 5.95
C PHE A 300 -30.22 44.21 6.75
N SER A 301 -29.24 44.80 6.07
CA SER A 301 -28.43 45.87 6.64
C SER A 301 -28.21 46.96 5.61
N SER A 302 -29.15 47.90 5.64
CA SER A 302 -29.04 49.23 5.06
C SER A 302 -28.09 50.06 5.93
N ARG A 303 -26.98 50.55 5.36
CA ARG A 303 -26.23 51.66 5.96
C ARG A 303 -25.59 52.56 4.91
N LYS A 304 -26.29 53.69 4.72
CA LYS A 304 -25.82 55.06 4.53
C LYS A 304 -24.71 55.30 3.47
N ARG A 305 -25.17 55.80 2.31
CA ARG A 305 -24.41 56.68 1.41
C ARG A 305 -24.06 58.00 2.11
N SER A 306 -22.81 58.43 1.97
CA SER A 306 -22.36 59.82 2.14
C SER A 306 -21.75 60.32 0.81
N PRO A 307 -21.80 61.64 0.55
CA PRO A 307 -21.46 62.26 -0.75
C PRO A 307 -19.95 62.41 -1.00
N PRO A 308 -19.53 62.71 -2.25
CA PRO A 308 -18.14 62.60 -2.69
C PRO A 308 -17.34 63.88 -2.48
N THR A 309 -16.20 63.77 -1.80
CA THR A 309 -15.14 64.79 -1.78
C THR A 309 -13.95 64.33 -2.62
N GLN A 310 -13.87 64.92 -3.81
CA GLN A 310 -12.71 65.42 -4.54
C GLN A 310 -11.36 64.66 -4.44
N ASN A 311 -11.02 64.01 -5.57
CA ASN A 311 -9.74 64.02 -6.29
C ASN A 311 -8.43 64.13 -5.48
N THR A 312 -8.02 63.00 -4.90
CA THR A 312 -6.60 62.76 -4.59
C THR A 312 -6.10 61.65 -5.52
N VAL A 313 -5.26 62.03 -6.48
CA VAL A 313 -4.54 61.10 -7.37
C VAL A 313 -3.65 60.22 -6.50
N SER A 314 -4.18 59.04 -6.17
CA SER A 314 -3.51 58.06 -5.33
C SER A 314 -2.43 57.36 -6.15
N PRO A 315 -1.20 57.22 -5.62
CA PRO A 315 -0.14 56.50 -6.31
C PRO A 315 -0.57 55.05 -6.53
N PHE A 316 -0.37 54.56 -7.75
CA PHE A 316 -0.70 53.19 -8.14
C PHE A 316 -0.25 52.19 -7.07
N PRO A 317 -1.14 51.32 -6.56
CA PRO A 317 -0.74 50.30 -5.60
C PRO A 317 0.32 49.42 -6.26
N GLN A 318 1.55 49.52 -5.79
CA GLN A 318 2.63 48.62 -6.20
C GLN A 318 2.19 47.21 -5.85
N ALA A 319 1.91 46.40 -6.88
CA ALA A 319 1.57 45.00 -6.70
C ALA A 319 2.76 44.32 -6.01
N ASN A 320 2.57 43.88 -4.77
CA ASN A 320 3.59 43.11 -4.05
C ASN A 320 3.99 41.92 -4.93
N PRO A 321 5.29 41.70 -5.18
CA PRO A 321 5.74 40.58 -5.99
C PRO A 321 5.23 39.29 -5.33
N LYS A 322 4.45 38.49 -6.08
CA LYS A 322 3.97 37.19 -5.60
C LYS A 322 5.20 36.34 -5.28
N ARG A 323 5.35 35.96 -4.02
CA ARG A 323 6.43 35.07 -3.59
C ARG A 323 6.30 33.75 -4.36
N GLU A 324 7.42 33.28 -4.90
CA GLU A 324 7.49 32.00 -5.59
C GLU A 324 7.37 30.86 -4.57
N ILE A 325 6.36 30.01 -4.73
CA ILE A 325 6.10 28.89 -3.81
C ILE A 325 7.03 27.74 -4.18
N THR A 326 7.85 27.27 -3.24
CA THR A 326 8.64 26.05 -3.40
C THR A 326 7.82 24.83 -2.97
N PRO A 327 7.49 23.88 -3.86
CA PRO A 327 6.67 22.72 -3.51
C PRO A 327 7.39 21.76 -2.57
N ILE A 328 6.65 21.15 -1.64
CA ILE A 328 7.17 20.16 -0.69
C ILE A 328 7.13 18.76 -1.31
N PRO A 329 8.23 17.98 -1.27
CA PRO A 329 8.20 16.58 -1.68
C PRO A 329 7.20 15.74 -0.86
N PHE A 330 6.30 15.02 -1.54
CA PHE A 330 5.22 14.28 -0.89
C PHE A 330 5.70 13.25 0.15
N HIS A 331 6.87 12.63 -0.07
CA HIS A 331 7.43 11.65 0.86
C HIS A 331 7.85 12.25 2.21
N LEU A 332 7.99 13.58 2.30
CA LEU A 332 8.26 14.29 3.55
C LEU A 332 6.99 14.67 4.30
N LEU A 333 5.80 14.56 3.68
CA LEU A 333 4.54 14.89 4.33
C LEU A 333 3.90 13.64 4.95
N SER A 334 3.28 13.77 6.11
CA SER A 334 2.33 12.79 6.63
C SER A 334 1.14 13.49 7.27
N VAL A 335 0.04 12.77 7.48
CA VAL A 335 -1.16 13.33 8.08
C VAL A 335 -1.32 12.81 9.51
N SER A 336 -1.58 13.72 10.45
CA SER A 336 -2.20 13.37 11.72
C SER A 336 -3.72 13.35 11.54
N PHE A 337 -4.35 12.25 11.94
CA PHE A 337 -5.79 12.07 11.80
C PHE A 337 -6.43 11.79 13.15
N SER A 338 -7.39 12.63 13.54
CA SER A 338 -8.21 12.42 14.73
C SER A 338 -9.68 12.76 14.43
N PRO A 339 -10.63 12.37 15.31
CA PRO A 339 -12.04 12.69 15.13
C PRO A 339 -12.35 14.19 15.10
N ARG A 340 -11.52 15.02 15.74
CA ARG A 340 -11.77 16.46 15.93
C ARG A 340 -10.84 17.37 15.13
N GLN A 341 -9.75 16.82 14.62
CA GLN A 341 -8.67 17.60 14.04
C GLN A 341 -7.87 16.75 13.06
N VAL A 342 -7.40 17.39 11.99
CA VAL A 342 -6.43 16.81 11.06
C VAL A 342 -5.26 17.78 10.90
N GLY A 343 -4.08 17.25 10.60
CA GLY A 343 -2.90 18.09 10.41
C GLY A 343 -1.90 17.48 9.45
N LEU A 344 -1.03 18.33 8.92
CA LEU A 344 0.11 17.93 8.10
C LEU A 344 1.38 17.99 8.94
N ILE A 345 2.11 16.88 8.96
CA ILE A 345 3.38 16.71 9.64
C ILE A 345 4.49 16.67 8.58
N LEU A 346 5.52 17.49 8.78
CA LEU A 346 6.70 17.53 7.93
C LEU A 346 7.85 16.72 8.56
N HIS A 347 8.38 15.78 7.80
CA HIS A 347 9.55 14.97 8.14
C HIS A 347 10.83 15.58 7.54
N PRO A 348 12.01 15.38 8.16
CA PRO A 348 12.26 14.54 9.35
C PRO A 348 11.94 15.20 10.70
N ALA A 349 11.65 16.51 10.72
CA ALA A 349 11.44 17.28 11.95
C ALA A 349 10.23 16.80 12.81
N LYS A 350 9.31 16.02 12.22
CA LYS A 350 8.05 15.59 12.84
C LYS A 350 7.23 16.77 13.39
N ARG A 351 7.33 17.93 12.73
CA ARG A 351 6.62 19.15 13.11
C ARG A 351 5.28 19.21 12.39
N THR A 352 4.21 19.48 13.14
CA THR A 352 2.92 19.85 12.54
C THR A 352 3.03 21.25 11.97
N ILE A 353 2.93 21.39 10.64
CA ILE A 353 3.02 22.67 9.94
C ILE A 353 1.65 23.31 9.71
N VAL A 354 0.62 22.47 9.55
CA VAL A 354 -0.75 22.90 9.29
C VAL A 354 -1.68 22.05 10.13
N SER A 355 -2.70 22.65 10.71
CA SER A 355 -3.77 21.89 11.34
C SER A 355 -5.12 22.58 11.21
N THR A 356 -6.16 21.77 10.97
CA THR A 356 -7.53 22.25 10.81
C THR A 356 -8.49 21.43 11.67
N PRO A 357 -9.53 22.05 12.23
CA PRO A 357 -10.58 21.34 12.94
C PRO A 357 -11.39 20.50 11.94
N ARG A 358 -11.78 19.30 12.36
CA ARG A 358 -12.56 18.34 11.58
C ARG A 358 -13.80 17.94 12.37
N THR A 359 -14.91 17.75 11.67
CA THR A 359 -16.10 17.11 12.24
C THR A 359 -16.14 15.62 11.84
N ARG A 360 -16.78 14.79 12.66
CA ARG A 360 -16.84 13.34 12.44
C ARG A 360 -17.48 12.97 11.09
N GLU A 361 -18.51 13.72 10.69
CA GLU A 361 -19.28 13.52 9.46
C GLU A 361 -18.68 14.22 8.24
N GLU A 362 -17.50 14.83 8.38
CA GLU A 362 -16.84 15.48 7.26
C GLU A 362 -16.25 14.46 6.29
N ARG A 363 -16.51 14.67 4.99
CA ARG A 363 -15.86 13.96 3.89
C ARG A 363 -14.35 14.25 3.85
N LEU A 364 -13.55 13.21 3.57
CA LEU A 364 -12.09 13.33 3.54
C LEU A 364 -11.61 14.33 2.47
N GLU A 365 -12.32 14.47 1.35
CA GLU A 365 -11.99 15.42 0.29
C GLU A 365 -12.13 16.88 0.73
N ALA A 366 -13.11 17.18 1.60
CA ALA A 366 -13.28 18.51 2.15
C ALA A 366 -12.11 18.86 3.08
N ALA A 367 -11.77 17.93 3.98
CA ALA A 367 -10.63 18.06 4.88
C ALA A 367 -9.30 18.21 4.11
N ALA A 368 -9.08 17.38 3.07
CA ALA A 368 -7.89 17.44 2.23
C ALA A 368 -7.72 18.80 1.54
N ARG A 369 -8.79 19.33 0.93
CA ARG A 369 -8.77 20.65 0.28
C ARG A 369 -8.48 21.79 1.27
N ARG A 370 -9.00 21.70 2.50
CA ARG A 370 -8.70 22.66 3.56
C ARG A 370 -7.22 22.59 3.94
N LEU A 371 -6.69 21.40 4.20
CA LEU A 371 -5.27 21.21 4.51
C LEU A 371 -4.34 21.75 3.40
N VAL A 372 -4.66 21.51 2.13
CA VAL A 372 -3.86 22.01 1.00
C VAL A 372 -3.93 23.54 0.88
N ARG A 373 -5.09 24.15 1.14
CA ARG A 373 -5.24 25.61 1.16
C ARG A 373 -4.39 26.26 2.26
N GLU A 374 -4.48 25.72 3.47
CA GLU A 374 -3.69 26.20 4.61
C GLU A 374 -2.19 25.96 4.38
N LEU A 375 -1.81 24.84 3.76
CA LEU A 375 -0.42 24.58 3.37
C LEU A 375 0.10 25.64 2.40
N ARG A 376 -0.73 26.05 1.43
CA ARG A 376 -0.38 27.11 0.50
C ARG A 376 -0.13 28.43 1.22
N ALA A 377 -1.03 28.83 2.11
CA ALA A 377 -0.90 30.06 2.89
C ALA A 377 0.38 30.04 3.74
N TRP A 378 0.67 28.92 4.41
CA TRP A 378 1.90 28.73 5.18
C TRP A 378 3.17 28.87 4.33
N LEU A 379 3.17 28.34 3.10
CA LEU A 379 4.28 28.49 2.16
C LEU A 379 4.46 29.94 1.67
N GLU A 380 3.37 30.68 1.46
CA GLU A 380 3.40 32.09 1.07
C GLU A 380 3.95 32.99 2.21
N GLU A 381 3.66 32.63 3.47
CA GLU A 381 4.15 33.32 4.66
C GLU A 381 5.65 33.12 4.92
N GLY A 382 6.23 32.02 4.42
CA GLY A 382 7.67 31.77 4.41
C GLY A 382 8.13 30.51 5.13
N GLY A 383 7.22 29.63 5.57
CA GLY A 383 7.54 28.32 6.16
C GLY A 383 8.06 28.34 7.59
#